data_AF-A0A8C5QTJ3-F1
#
_entry.id   AF-A0A8C5QTJ3-F1
#
_cell.length_a   1.000
_cell.length_b   1.000
_cell.length_c   1.000
_cell.angle_alpha   90.00
_cell.angle_beta   90.00
_cell.angle_gamma   90.00
#
_symmetry.space_group_name_H-M   'P 1'
#
loop_
_entity.id
_entity.type
_entity.pdbx_description
1 polymer ?
#
loop_
_entity_poly.entity_id
_entity_poly.type
_entity_poly.pdbx_seq_one_letter_code
_entity_poly.pdbx_strand_id
1 'polypeptide(L)'
;MVLLLFIYIRVRKLHVETWTGWSTDCLQEWGGFVHMAVPSMLMICIKWWSFEIGTFLAGIISTVELGAQCITLQLALTSSLIPRAFAVATSVRVGHALGAGNMDRAKLTWKVSVSCAVVTSIICGLFVFGVKDHIAYLFTQDREIVRLVSRLMLFFAPYHVPTSIANSCNGLLIGSGNQVTGAIFNAVAYYVVGLPVGIALMFAAKLGIAGFWSGMILSVIFEATSFLVYINRLNWSTVREKAQVRAGLKFVKKEHNTDLTKTTINQEEKGDVKTFQSNYYGTNGESAEGTILQDITSGDKPHELTITQTTNIVGELLSVKQLIIRRSLAVVSAVTVLVIGILIKFLILNQ
;
A
#
# COMPACT_ATOMS: atom_id res chain seq x y z
N MET A 1 -7.12 -20.03 -3.91
CA MET A 1 -7.56 -18.73 -4.47
C MET A 1 -7.08 -18.53 -5.92
N VAL A 2 -5.78 -18.64 -6.22
CA VAL A 2 -5.24 -18.43 -7.58
C VAL A 2 -5.89 -19.37 -8.62
N LEU A 3 -6.04 -20.65 -8.30
CA LEU A 3 -6.72 -21.62 -9.17
C LEU A 3 -8.19 -21.27 -9.43
N LEU A 4 -8.90 -20.79 -8.40
CA LEU A 4 -10.31 -20.36 -8.53
C LEU A 4 -10.45 -19.10 -9.40
N LEU A 5 -9.56 -18.12 -9.22
CA LEU A 5 -9.47 -16.94 -10.09
C LEU A 5 -9.15 -17.32 -11.53
N PHE A 6 -8.21 -18.25 -11.73
CA PHE A 6 -7.86 -18.75 -13.05
C PHE A 6 -9.05 -19.44 -13.73
N ILE A 7 -9.74 -20.34 -13.02
CA ILE A 7 -10.95 -21.00 -13.50
C ILE A 7 -12.03 -19.96 -13.82
N TYR A 8 -12.25 -18.98 -12.94
CA TYR A 8 -13.22 -17.91 -13.16
C TYR A 8 -12.92 -17.09 -14.43
N ILE A 9 -11.66 -16.67 -14.62
CA ILE A 9 -11.22 -15.91 -15.80
C ILE A 9 -11.38 -16.73 -17.10
N ARG A 10 -11.15 -18.04 -17.03
CA ARG A 10 -11.31 -18.94 -18.18
C ARG A 10 -12.78 -19.16 -18.52
N VAL A 11 -13.62 -19.44 -17.52
CA VAL A 11 -15.06 -19.66 -17.70
C VAL A 11 -15.77 -18.40 -18.19
N ARG A 12 -15.42 -17.23 -17.64
CA ARG A 12 -16.01 -15.93 -18.02
C ARG A 12 -15.40 -15.31 -19.27
N LYS A 13 -14.41 -15.97 -19.89
CA LYS A 13 -13.69 -15.49 -21.09
C LYS A 13 -13.14 -14.06 -20.99
N LEU A 14 -12.90 -13.55 -19.78
CA LEU A 14 -12.39 -12.19 -19.53
C LEU A 14 -11.00 -11.95 -20.14
N HIS A 15 -10.25 -13.02 -20.38
CA HIS A 15 -8.93 -12.98 -21.00
C HIS A 15 -8.97 -12.71 -22.52
N VAL A 16 -10.11 -12.90 -23.20
CA VAL A 16 -10.19 -12.80 -24.67
C VAL A 16 -9.95 -11.37 -25.17
N GLU A 17 -10.41 -10.36 -24.43
CA GLU A 17 -10.25 -8.94 -24.80
C GLU A 17 -8.94 -8.32 -24.29
N THR A 18 -8.28 -8.93 -23.31
CA THR A 18 -7.14 -8.31 -22.59
C THR A 18 -5.82 -9.05 -22.78
N TRP A 19 -5.82 -10.32 -23.21
CA TRP A 19 -4.61 -11.12 -23.35
C TRP A 19 -4.10 -11.11 -24.79
N THR A 20 -3.01 -10.39 -25.05
CA THR A 20 -2.36 -10.30 -26.37
C THR A 20 -1.38 -11.44 -26.67
N GLY A 21 -1.20 -12.41 -25.76
CA GLY A 21 -0.26 -13.53 -25.90
C GLY A 21 0.80 -13.55 -24.80
N TRP A 22 1.72 -14.51 -24.89
CA TRP A 22 2.90 -14.53 -24.00
C TRP A 22 3.86 -13.43 -24.43
N SER A 23 4.05 -12.42 -23.57
CA SER A 23 5.04 -11.36 -23.78
C SER A 23 6.07 -11.34 -22.65
N THR A 24 7.33 -11.08 -23.01
CA THR A 24 8.43 -10.82 -22.07
C THR A 24 8.39 -9.41 -21.47
N ASP A 25 7.44 -8.57 -21.89
CA ASP A 25 7.30 -7.20 -21.37
C ASP A 25 7.03 -7.17 -19.86
N CYS A 26 6.41 -8.21 -19.30
CA CYS A 26 6.18 -8.35 -17.86
C CYS A 26 7.45 -8.45 -17.01
N LEU A 27 8.60 -8.74 -17.63
CA LEU A 27 9.89 -8.80 -16.96
C LEU A 27 10.58 -7.43 -16.90
N GLN A 28 10.11 -6.47 -17.71
CA GLN A 28 10.60 -5.10 -17.73
C GLN A 28 10.05 -4.30 -16.53
N GLU A 29 10.59 -3.11 -16.28
CA GLU A 29 10.10 -2.15 -15.28
C GLU A 29 10.02 -2.59 -13.80
N TRP A 30 10.64 -3.70 -13.40
CA TRP A 30 10.65 -4.08 -11.97
C TRP A 30 11.25 -3.00 -11.06
N GLY A 31 12.09 -2.10 -11.57
CA GLY A 31 12.64 -1.00 -10.76
C GLY A 31 11.54 -0.14 -10.14
N GLY A 32 10.59 0.30 -10.97
CA GLY A 32 9.43 1.08 -10.49
C GLY A 32 8.54 0.25 -9.56
N PHE A 33 8.27 -1.01 -9.92
CA PHE A 33 7.49 -1.92 -9.08
C PHE A 33 8.14 -2.15 -7.70
N VAL A 34 9.43 -2.52 -7.66
CA VAL A 34 10.18 -2.81 -6.42
C VAL A 34 10.32 -1.56 -5.57
N HIS A 35 10.58 -0.39 -6.18
CA HIS A 35 10.63 0.89 -5.47
C HIS A 35 9.32 1.21 -4.74
N MET A 36 8.19 0.77 -5.28
CA MET A 36 6.87 0.96 -4.65
C MET A 36 6.49 -0.19 -3.70
N ALA A 37 6.88 -1.42 -4.04
CA ALA A 37 6.52 -2.62 -3.30
C ALA A 37 7.31 -2.77 -2.00
N VAL A 38 8.62 -2.48 -1.99
CA VAL A 38 9.47 -2.61 -0.79
C VAL A 38 8.99 -1.70 0.34
N PRO A 39 8.71 -0.40 0.13
CA PRO A 39 8.13 0.44 1.18
C PRO A 39 6.77 -0.04 1.66
N SER A 40 5.90 -0.51 0.74
CA SER A 40 4.58 -1.05 1.10
C SER A 40 4.71 -2.31 1.99
N MET A 41 5.65 -3.20 1.66
CA MET A 41 5.98 -4.36 2.47
C MET A 41 6.47 -3.93 3.86
N LEU A 42 7.41 -2.97 3.93
CA LEU A 42 7.93 -2.45 5.20
C LEU A 42 6.84 -1.83 6.08
N MET A 43 5.88 -1.10 5.50
CA MET A 43 4.74 -0.56 6.25
C MET A 43 3.99 -1.64 7.03
N ILE A 44 3.88 -2.85 6.47
CA ILE A 44 3.24 -4.01 7.10
C ILE A 44 4.22 -4.68 8.07
N CYS A 45 5.40 -5.06 7.59
CA CYS A 45 6.39 -5.84 8.37
C CYS A 45 6.80 -5.14 9.68
N ILE A 46 7.06 -3.84 9.66
CA ILE A 46 7.45 -3.06 10.85
C ILE A 46 6.43 -3.24 11.99
N LYS A 47 5.14 -3.16 11.66
CA LYS A 47 4.06 -3.34 12.65
C LYS A 47 4.04 -4.77 13.19
N TRP A 48 4.05 -5.73 12.28
CA TRP A 48 3.99 -7.15 12.63
C TRP A 48 5.17 -7.60 13.48
N TRP A 49 6.39 -7.26 13.07
CA TRP A 49 7.60 -7.59 13.83
C TRP A 49 7.60 -6.96 15.21
N SER A 50 7.03 -5.77 15.39
CA SER A 50 6.89 -5.16 16.72
C SER A 50 6.01 -6.01 17.64
N PHE A 51 4.93 -6.58 17.13
CA PHE A 51 4.10 -7.53 17.90
C PHE A 51 4.82 -8.85 18.18
N GLU A 52 5.58 -9.38 17.22
CA GLU A 52 6.39 -10.59 17.42
C GLU A 52 7.48 -10.39 18.49
N ILE A 53 8.13 -9.23 18.52
CA ILE A 53 9.04 -8.86 19.60
C ILE A 53 8.31 -8.88 20.94
N GLY A 54 7.10 -8.31 21.02
CA GLY A 54 6.25 -8.36 22.21
C GLY A 54 5.92 -9.79 22.65
N THR A 55 5.60 -10.67 21.70
CA THR A 55 5.36 -12.11 21.96
C THR A 55 6.60 -12.80 22.50
N PHE A 56 7.77 -12.55 21.91
CA PHE A 56 9.03 -13.09 22.41
C PHE A 56 9.31 -12.64 23.85
N LEU A 57 9.14 -11.34 24.13
CA LEU A 57 9.32 -10.79 25.47
C LEU A 57 8.31 -11.34 26.49
N ALA A 58 7.06 -11.57 26.07
CA ALA A 58 6.05 -12.21 26.93
C ALA A 58 6.48 -13.62 27.37
N GLY A 59 7.09 -14.37 26.44
CA GLY A 59 7.66 -15.70 26.71
C GLY A 59 8.79 -15.71 27.73
N ILE A 60 9.56 -14.61 27.84
CA ILE A 60 10.60 -14.46 28.86
C ILE A 60 9.99 -14.26 30.26
N ILE A 61 8.83 -13.61 30.37
CA ILE A 61 8.19 -13.33 31.66
C ILE A 61 7.54 -14.59 32.23
N SER A 62 6.63 -15.21 31.47
CA SER A 62 5.98 -16.47 31.87
C SER A 62 5.21 -17.10 30.73
N THR A 63 4.89 -18.39 30.89
CA THR A 63 3.98 -19.12 29.97
C THR A 63 2.56 -18.55 29.96
N VAL A 64 2.10 -17.98 31.09
CA VAL A 64 0.77 -17.35 31.22
C VAL A 64 0.71 -16.06 30.40
N GLU A 65 1.73 -15.20 30.50
CA GLU A 65 1.83 -13.94 29.74
C GLU A 65 1.93 -14.22 28.23
N LEU A 66 2.72 -15.23 27.83
CA LEU A 66 2.80 -15.68 26.45
C LEU A 66 1.46 -16.18 25.91
N GLY A 67 0.77 -17.04 26.66
CA GLY A 67 -0.54 -17.56 26.28
C GLY A 67 -1.57 -16.45 26.12
N ALA A 68 -1.59 -15.49 27.05
CA ALA A 68 -2.48 -14.34 26.97
C ALA A 68 -2.16 -13.44 25.77
N GLN A 69 -0.87 -13.20 25.48
CA GLN A 69 -0.44 -12.42 24.32
C GLN A 69 -0.90 -13.06 23.00
N CYS A 70 -0.69 -14.37 22.83
CA CYS A 70 -1.10 -15.09 21.62
C CYS A 70 -2.62 -15.00 21.38
N ILE A 71 -3.43 -15.23 22.41
CA ILE A 71 -4.90 -15.12 22.31
C ILE A 71 -5.31 -13.68 22.00
N THR A 72 -4.72 -12.69 22.70
CA THR A 72 -5.03 -11.27 22.49
C THR A 72 -4.70 -10.81 21.07
N LEU A 73 -3.54 -11.21 20.54
CA LEU A 73 -3.15 -10.94 19.17
C LEU A 73 -4.10 -11.57 18.16
N GLN A 74 -4.45 -12.85 18.35
CA GLN A 74 -5.38 -13.54 17.45
C GLN A 74 -6.76 -12.85 17.41
N LEU A 75 -7.26 -12.42 18.57
CA LEU A 75 -8.49 -11.64 18.67
C LEU A 75 -8.36 -10.28 17.98
N ALA A 76 -7.22 -9.58 18.15
CA ALA A 76 -6.97 -8.29 17.51
C ALA A 76 -6.95 -8.42 15.98
N LEU A 77 -6.27 -9.43 15.45
CA LEU A 77 -6.22 -9.70 14.02
C LEU A 77 -7.58 -10.03 13.42
N THR A 78 -8.36 -10.85 14.12
CA THR A 78 -9.69 -11.27 13.67
C THR A 78 -10.67 -10.10 13.66
N SER A 79 -10.71 -9.33 14.74
CA SER A 79 -11.58 -8.16 14.87
C SER A 79 -11.20 -7.02 13.91
N SER A 80 -9.91 -6.83 13.63
CA SER A 80 -9.43 -5.81 12.69
C SER A 80 -9.50 -6.22 11.22
N LEU A 81 -10.03 -7.40 10.87
CA LEU A 81 -10.12 -7.85 9.49
C LEU A 81 -11.03 -6.95 8.64
N ILE A 82 -12.21 -6.59 9.17
CA ILE A 82 -13.19 -5.76 8.46
C ILE A 82 -12.65 -4.31 8.28
N PRO A 83 -12.15 -3.63 9.33
CA PRO A 83 -11.51 -2.31 9.17
C PRO A 83 -10.36 -2.32 8.16
N ARG A 84 -9.54 -3.38 8.15
CA ARG A 84 -8.42 -3.52 7.22
C ARG A 84 -8.89 -3.74 5.77
N ALA A 85 -10.06 -4.36 5.55
CA ALA A 85 -10.64 -4.49 4.21
C ALA A 85 -10.96 -3.11 3.59
N PHE A 86 -11.44 -2.16 4.39
CA PHE A 86 -11.65 -0.78 3.92
C PHE A 86 -10.36 -0.10 3.49
N ALA A 87 -9.25 -0.34 4.19
CA ALA A 87 -7.94 0.18 3.77
C ALA A 87 -7.52 -0.32 2.37
N VAL A 88 -7.71 -1.63 2.12
CA VAL A 88 -7.44 -2.22 0.80
C VAL A 88 -8.35 -1.62 -0.26
N ALA A 89 -9.67 -1.54 0.01
CA ALA A 89 -10.63 -0.94 -0.91
C ALA A 89 -10.28 0.52 -1.24
N THR A 90 -9.83 1.28 -0.25
CA THR A 90 -9.38 2.67 -0.43
C THR A 90 -8.15 2.78 -1.31
N SER A 91 -7.16 1.90 -1.13
CA SER A 91 -5.96 1.92 -1.97
C SER A 91 -6.28 1.78 -3.45
N VAL A 92 -7.19 0.85 -3.79
CA VAL A 92 -7.63 0.61 -5.17
C VAL A 92 -8.44 1.78 -5.70
N ARG A 93 -9.46 2.23 -4.96
CA ARG A 93 -10.37 3.29 -5.41
C ARG A 93 -9.68 4.64 -5.53
N VAL A 94 -8.79 4.98 -4.61
CA VAL A 94 -8.01 6.22 -4.66
C VAL A 94 -6.98 6.14 -5.79
N GLY A 95 -6.25 5.04 -5.93
CA GLY A 95 -5.30 4.86 -7.02
C GLY A 95 -5.97 5.01 -8.39
N HIS A 96 -7.15 4.41 -8.56
CA HIS A 96 -7.94 4.54 -9.78
C HIS A 96 -8.42 5.99 -10.01
N ALA A 97 -8.98 6.66 -9.00
CA ALA A 97 -9.45 8.04 -9.13
C ALA A 97 -8.31 9.03 -9.45
N LEU A 98 -7.13 8.85 -8.83
CA LEU A 98 -5.95 9.67 -9.09
C LEU A 98 -5.39 9.42 -10.50
N GLY A 99 -5.34 8.16 -10.96
CA GLY A 99 -4.95 7.81 -12.32
C GLY A 99 -5.89 8.42 -13.38
N ALA A 100 -7.19 8.49 -13.08
CA ALA A 100 -8.19 9.16 -13.91
C ALA A 100 -8.16 10.71 -13.80
N GLY A 101 -7.26 11.28 -13.01
CA GLY A 101 -7.15 12.73 -12.83
C GLY A 101 -8.23 13.36 -11.92
N ASN A 102 -9.11 12.56 -11.31
CA ASN A 102 -10.22 13.05 -10.49
C ASN A 102 -9.82 13.12 -9.00
N MET A 103 -9.30 14.28 -8.59
CA MET A 103 -8.84 14.50 -7.21
C MET A 103 -9.98 14.52 -6.19
N ASP A 104 -11.14 15.06 -6.55
CA ASP A 104 -12.26 15.21 -5.62
C ASP A 104 -12.87 13.85 -5.27
N ARG A 105 -12.96 12.95 -6.26
CA ARG A 105 -13.36 11.56 -6.02
C ARG A 105 -12.36 10.82 -5.14
N ALA A 106 -11.04 11.06 -5.31
CA ALA A 106 -10.03 10.50 -4.42
C ALA A 106 -10.18 11.01 -2.98
N LYS A 107 -10.39 12.33 -2.80
CA LYS A 107 -10.63 12.97 -1.50
C LYS A 107 -11.88 12.44 -0.81
N LEU A 108 -12.98 12.30 -1.55
CA LEU A 108 -14.23 11.76 -1.01
C LEU A 108 -14.06 10.29 -0.60
N THR A 109 -13.40 9.49 -1.44
CA THR A 109 -13.21 8.05 -1.20
C THR A 109 -12.50 7.77 0.12
N TRP A 110 -11.38 8.46 0.40
CA TRP A 110 -10.65 8.19 1.64
C TRP A 110 -11.42 8.67 2.87
N LYS A 111 -12.12 9.81 2.79
CA LYS A 111 -12.95 10.32 3.90
C LYS A 111 -14.06 9.32 4.26
N VAL A 112 -14.79 8.85 3.25
CA VAL A 112 -15.84 7.83 3.44
C VAL A 112 -15.25 6.55 4.02
N SER A 113 -14.10 6.10 3.54
CA SER A 113 -13.45 4.90 4.08
C SER A 113 -13.04 5.05 5.54
N VAL A 114 -12.48 6.20 5.94
CA VAL A 114 -12.11 6.45 7.35
C VAL A 114 -13.37 6.42 8.20
N SER A 115 -14.46 7.07 7.78
CA SER A 115 -15.73 7.04 8.50
C SER A 115 -16.29 5.62 8.65
N CYS A 116 -16.32 4.83 7.57
CA CYS A 116 -16.77 3.44 7.62
C CYS A 116 -15.89 2.58 8.53
N ALA A 117 -14.56 2.70 8.40
CA ALA A 117 -13.61 1.93 9.20
C ALA A 117 -13.75 2.23 10.70
N VAL A 118 -13.93 3.51 11.07
CA VAL A 118 -14.13 3.92 12.47
C VAL A 118 -15.45 3.35 13.01
N VAL A 119 -16.56 3.51 12.27
CA VAL A 119 -17.87 2.97 12.69
C VAL A 119 -17.80 1.46 12.91
N THR A 120 -17.25 0.72 11.94
CA THR A 120 -17.09 -0.73 12.08
C THR A 120 -16.18 -1.10 13.24
N SER A 121 -15.10 -0.35 13.49
CA SER A 121 -14.18 -0.63 14.59
C SER A 121 -14.80 -0.37 15.95
N ILE A 122 -15.66 0.64 16.07
CA ILE A 122 -16.45 0.88 17.29
C ILE A 122 -17.40 -0.30 17.53
N ILE A 123 -18.12 -0.76 16.50
CA ILE A 123 -19.03 -1.91 16.62
C ILE A 123 -18.27 -3.18 17.03
N CYS A 124 -17.14 -3.48 16.37
CA CYS A 124 -16.30 -4.62 16.72
C CYS A 124 -15.71 -4.49 18.13
N GLY A 125 -15.26 -3.29 18.53
CA GLY A 125 -14.72 -3.02 19.86
C GLY A 125 -15.76 -3.21 20.95
N LEU A 126 -16.98 -2.70 20.76
CA LEU A 126 -18.10 -2.90 21.70
C LEU A 126 -18.48 -4.38 21.82
N PHE A 127 -18.51 -5.11 20.69
CA PHE A 127 -18.76 -6.55 20.69
C PHE A 127 -17.72 -7.29 21.52
N VAL A 128 -16.42 -7.08 21.24
CA VAL A 128 -15.32 -7.73 21.97
C VAL A 128 -15.34 -7.36 23.45
N PHE A 129 -15.62 -6.10 23.77
CA PHE A 129 -15.76 -5.65 25.16
C PHE A 129 -16.91 -6.36 25.88
N GLY A 130 -18.06 -6.54 25.22
CA GLY A 130 -19.22 -7.23 25.78
C GLY A 130 -18.98 -8.71 26.08
N VAL A 131 -18.11 -9.37 25.32
CA VAL A 131 -17.76 -10.80 25.51
C VAL A 131 -16.41 -11.02 26.18
N LYS A 132 -15.78 -9.97 26.73
CA LYS A 132 -14.38 -10.00 27.20
C LYS A 132 -14.09 -11.09 28.24
N ASP A 133 -15.05 -11.41 29.10
CA ASP A 133 -14.91 -12.38 30.19
C ASP A 133 -15.10 -13.83 29.73
N HIS A 134 -15.64 -14.03 28.52
CA HIS A 134 -15.98 -15.35 27.99
C HIS A 134 -15.15 -15.75 26.77
N ILE A 135 -14.71 -14.78 25.97
CA ILE A 135 -14.07 -15.05 24.67
C ILE A 135 -12.78 -15.87 24.78
N ALA A 136 -12.03 -15.73 25.88
CA ALA A 136 -10.79 -16.47 26.10
C ALA A 136 -11.03 -17.98 26.34
N TYR A 137 -12.20 -18.38 26.84
CA TYR A 137 -12.53 -19.80 27.05
C TYR A 137 -12.65 -20.61 25.74
N LEU A 138 -12.78 -19.93 24.59
CA LEU A 138 -12.71 -20.57 23.27
C LEU A 138 -11.31 -21.09 22.94
N PHE A 139 -10.28 -20.55 23.60
CA PHE A 139 -8.88 -20.85 23.31
C PHE A 139 -8.23 -21.71 24.40
N THR A 140 -8.60 -21.52 25.67
CA THR A 140 -7.98 -22.22 26.79
C THR A 140 -8.94 -22.39 27.98
N GLN A 141 -8.71 -23.43 28.78
CA GLN A 141 -9.39 -23.67 30.05
C GLN A 141 -8.61 -23.15 31.27
N ASP A 142 -7.39 -22.64 31.05
CA ASP A 142 -6.58 -22.06 32.12
C ASP A 142 -7.16 -20.72 32.58
N ARG A 143 -7.60 -20.70 33.85
CA ARG A 143 -8.25 -19.54 34.46
C ARG A 143 -7.32 -18.33 34.62
N GLU A 144 -6.01 -18.54 34.76
CA GLU A 144 -5.06 -17.44 34.88
C GLU A 144 -4.89 -16.71 33.55
N ILE A 145 -4.75 -17.46 32.46
CA ILE A 145 -4.67 -16.91 31.10
C ILE A 145 -5.98 -16.19 30.75
N VAL A 146 -7.14 -16.81 31.04
CA VAL A 146 -8.45 -16.19 30.79
C VAL A 146 -8.60 -14.86 31.52
N ARG A 147 -8.21 -14.80 32.80
CA ARG A 147 -8.29 -13.56 33.59
C ARG A 147 -7.38 -12.48 33.01
N LEU A 148 -6.16 -12.84 32.59
CA LEU A 148 -5.23 -11.90 31.98
C LEU A 148 -5.76 -11.38 30.64
N VAL A 149 -6.27 -12.26 29.77
CA VAL A 149 -6.89 -11.87 28.48
C VAL A 149 -8.08 -10.93 28.71
N SER A 150 -8.98 -11.22 29.64
CA SER A 150 -10.11 -10.32 29.96
C SER A 150 -9.63 -8.92 30.38
N ARG A 151 -8.54 -8.84 31.14
CA ARG A 151 -7.91 -7.55 31.49
C ARG A 151 -7.33 -6.85 30.25
N LEU A 152 -6.70 -7.59 29.34
CA LEU A 152 -6.14 -7.03 28.11
C LEU A 152 -7.22 -6.55 27.13
N MET A 153 -8.40 -7.15 27.13
CA MET A 153 -9.55 -6.69 26.34
C MET A 153 -10.03 -5.27 26.75
N LEU A 154 -9.64 -4.75 27.92
CA LEU A 154 -9.91 -3.35 28.27
C LEU A 154 -9.07 -2.37 27.44
N PHE A 155 -7.89 -2.80 26.98
CA PHE A 155 -7.01 -2.02 26.09
C PHE A 155 -7.48 -2.05 24.63
N PHE A 156 -8.48 -2.87 24.32
CA PHE A 156 -8.92 -3.10 22.95
C PHE A 156 -9.60 -1.88 22.34
N ALA A 157 -10.51 -1.24 23.06
CA ALA A 157 -11.21 -0.04 22.58
C ALA A 157 -10.26 1.13 22.24
N PRO A 158 -9.35 1.56 23.13
CA PRO A 158 -8.40 2.63 22.81
C PRO A 158 -7.37 2.24 21.73
N TYR A 159 -7.14 0.95 21.51
CA TYR A 159 -6.29 0.46 20.44
C TYR A 159 -7.00 0.44 19.07
N HIS A 160 -8.25 -0.06 19.01
CA HIS A 160 -8.94 -0.35 17.74
C HIS A 160 -9.29 0.90 16.93
N VAL A 161 -9.78 1.95 17.59
CA VAL A 161 -10.24 3.16 16.90
C VAL A 161 -9.07 3.87 16.18
N PRO A 162 -7.95 4.21 16.84
CA PRO A 162 -6.79 4.77 16.15
C PRO A 162 -6.21 3.82 15.09
N THR A 163 -6.20 2.51 15.36
CA THR A 163 -5.75 1.50 14.38
C THR A 163 -6.56 1.55 13.09
N SER A 164 -7.89 1.72 13.19
CA SER A 164 -8.76 1.80 12.02
C SER A 164 -8.52 3.04 11.16
N ILE A 165 -8.24 4.17 11.81
CA ILE A 165 -7.88 5.44 11.17
C ILE A 165 -6.53 5.28 10.47
N ALA A 166 -5.52 4.78 11.19
CA ALA A 166 -4.18 4.56 10.66
C ALA A 166 -4.20 3.61 9.45
N ASN A 167 -4.94 2.50 9.54
CA ASN A 167 -5.09 1.56 8.42
C ASN A 167 -5.78 2.19 7.21
N SER A 168 -6.85 2.96 7.41
CA SER A 168 -7.52 3.65 6.30
C SER A 168 -6.59 4.67 5.61
N CYS A 169 -5.83 5.41 6.40
CA CYS A 169 -4.82 6.34 5.91
C CYS A 169 -3.69 5.62 5.17
N ASN A 170 -3.23 4.47 5.69
CA ASN A 170 -2.27 3.58 5.04
C ASN A 170 -2.77 3.15 3.65
N GLY A 171 -4.06 2.83 3.53
CA GLY A 171 -4.72 2.56 2.24
C GLY A 171 -4.59 3.73 1.25
N LEU A 172 -4.85 4.96 1.70
CA LEU A 172 -4.66 6.16 0.89
C LEU A 172 -3.19 6.38 0.49
N LEU A 173 -2.24 6.17 1.40
CA LEU A 173 -0.81 6.32 1.11
C LEU A 173 -0.35 5.32 0.04
N ILE A 174 -0.82 4.07 0.11
CA ILE A 174 -0.55 3.06 -0.92
C ILE A 174 -1.19 3.48 -2.24
N GLY A 175 -2.48 3.86 -2.24
CA GLY A 175 -3.21 4.27 -3.45
C GLY A 175 -2.64 5.52 -4.12
N SER A 176 -2.10 6.46 -3.34
CA SER A 176 -1.43 7.67 -3.84
C SER A 176 0.05 7.45 -4.22
N GLY A 177 0.60 6.29 -3.87
CA GLY A 177 2.00 5.97 -4.13
C GLY A 177 3.00 6.69 -3.22
N ASN A 178 2.61 7.02 -1.99
CA ASN A 178 3.41 7.67 -0.95
C ASN A 178 3.74 6.70 0.20
N GLN A 179 3.99 5.43 -0.11
CA GLN A 179 4.27 4.39 0.88
C GLN A 179 5.63 4.54 1.58
N VAL A 180 6.64 5.17 0.96
CA VAL A 180 7.93 5.49 1.61
C VAL A 180 7.71 6.33 2.87
N THR A 181 6.97 7.44 2.75
CA THR A 181 6.63 8.30 3.89
C THR A 181 5.85 7.51 4.95
N GLY A 182 4.94 6.65 4.49
CA GLY A 182 4.22 5.72 5.33
C GLY A 182 5.11 4.80 6.16
N ALA A 183 6.09 4.17 5.53
CA ALA A 183 7.01 3.25 6.17
C ALA A 183 7.88 3.97 7.22
N ILE A 184 8.32 5.20 6.95
CA ILE A 184 9.10 6.01 7.88
C ILE A 184 8.27 6.32 9.14
N PHE A 185 7.03 6.79 8.98
CA PHE A 185 6.17 7.05 10.13
C PHE A 185 5.87 5.78 10.94
N ASN A 186 5.66 4.63 10.28
CA ASN A 186 5.50 3.35 10.98
C ASN A 186 6.76 2.98 11.76
N ALA A 187 7.95 3.13 11.18
CA ALA A 187 9.21 2.84 11.85
C ALA A 187 9.35 3.69 13.12
N VAL A 188 9.13 5.00 13.02
CA VAL A 188 9.20 5.92 14.16
C VAL A 188 8.16 5.57 15.21
N ALA A 189 6.90 5.41 14.80
CA ALA A 189 5.80 5.13 15.71
C ALA A 189 6.05 3.87 16.56
N TYR A 190 6.44 2.76 15.93
CA TYR A 190 6.58 1.49 16.65
C TYR A 190 7.95 1.29 17.27
N TYR A 191 9.05 1.65 16.60
CA TYR A 191 10.40 1.36 17.12
C TYR A 191 10.99 2.48 17.97
N VAL A 192 10.62 3.75 17.75
CA VAL A 192 11.15 4.88 18.52
C VAL A 192 10.22 5.24 19.69
N VAL A 193 8.91 5.06 19.52
CA VAL A 193 7.92 5.41 20.57
C VAL A 193 7.34 4.16 21.22
N GLY A 194 6.67 3.30 20.46
CA GLY A 194 5.89 2.18 20.99
C GLY A 194 6.70 1.15 21.76
N LEU A 195 7.73 0.58 21.14
CA LEU A 195 8.57 -0.46 21.73
C LEU A 195 9.34 0.06 22.95
N PRO A 196 10.04 1.21 22.93
CA PRO A 196 10.74 1.70 24.11
C PRO A 196 9.80 1.94 25.29
N VAL A 197 8.64 2.57 25.07
CA VAL A 197 7.65 2.82 26.12
C VAL A 197 7.03 1.50 26.60
N GLY A 198 6.65 0.62 25.67
CA GLY A 198 6.03 -0.67 25.97
C GLY A 198 6.96 -1.60 26.77
N ILE A 199 8.23 -1.71 26.37
CA ILE A 199 9.25 -2.50 27.05
C ILE A 199 9.55 -1.92 28.44
N ALA A 200 9.68 -0.60 28.55
CA ALA A 200 9.88 0.06 29.85
C ALA A 200 8.70 -0.21 30.80
N LEU A 201 7.45 -0.10 30.34
CA LEU A 201 6.28 -0.40 31.15
C LEU A 201 6.16 -1.89 31.48
N MET A 202 6.50 -2.76 30.54
CA MET A 202 6.46 -4.21 30.70
C MET A 202 7.41 -4.69 31.81
N PHE A 203 8.67 -4.22 31.79
CA PHE A 203 9.70 -4.70 32.72
C PHE A 203 9.94 -3.77 33.90
N ALA A 204 10.18 -2.47 33.68
CA ALA A 204 10.55 -1.55 34.76
C ALA A 204 9.37 -1.24 35.68
N ALA A 205 8.18 -1.02 35.12
CA ALA A 205 6.95 -0.82 35.89
C ALA A 205 6.27 -2.14 36.29
N LYS A 206 6.83 -3.30 35.89
CA LYS A 206 6.32 -4.65 36.18
C LYS A 206 4.84 -4.84 35.79
N LEU A 207 4.39 -4.19 34.72
CA LEU A 207 3.02 -4.29 34.22
C LEU A 207 2.82 -5.50 33.29
N GLY A 208 3.87 -6.28 33.00
CA GLY A 208 3.81 -7.43 32.11
C GLY A 208 3.30 -7.04 30.73
N ILE A 209 2.52 -7.91 30.10
CA ILE A 209 2.01 -7.67 28.74
C ILE A 209 1.06 -6.47 28.66
N ALA A 210 0.40 -6.08 29.75
CA ALA A 210 -0.41 -4.86 29.78
C ALA A 210 0.43 -3.59 29.56
N GLY A 211 1.68 -3.58 30.05
CA GLY A 211 2.64 -2.51 29.79
C GLY A 211 3.00 -2.41 28.31
N PHE A 212 3.24 -3.55 27.67
CA PHE A 212 3.48 -3.62 26.22
C PHE A 212 2.29 -3.08 25.42
N TRP A 213 1.07 -3.53 25.69
CA TRP A 213 -0.14 -3.04 25.01
C TRP A 213 -0.38 -1.54 25.20
N SER A 214 -0.01 -0.99 26.36
CA SER A 214 -0.06 0.46 26.60
C SER A 214 0.89 1.22 25.67
N GLY A 215 2.11 0.72 25.48
CA GLY A 215 3.06 1.26 24.50
C GLY A 215 2.54 1.17 23.06
N MET A 216 1.90 0.06 22.70
CA MET A 216 1.32 -0.14 21.36
C MET A 216 0.13 0.78 21.08
N ILE A 217 -0.67 1.12 22.10
CA ILE A 217 -1.71 2.15 21.97
C ILE A 217 -1.08 3.51 21.67
N LEU A 218 -0.03 3.87 22.40
CA LEU A 218 0.67 5.14 22.18
C LEU A 218 1.26 5.22 20.77
N SER A 219 1.88 4.13 20.28
CA SER A 219 2.41 4.10 18.91
C SER A 219 1.34 4.26 17.86
N VAL A 220 0.19 3.58 18.00
CA VAL A 220 -0.86 3.68 16.98
C VAL A 220 -1.58 5.02 17.00
N ILE A 221 -1.70 5.66 18.16
CA ILE A 221 -2.18 7.05 18.25
C ILE A 221 -1.21 7.98 17.51
N PHE A 222 0.09 7.86 17.80
CA PHE A 222 1.12 8.65 17.12
C PHE A 222 1.11 8.43 15.60
N GLU A 223 0.98 7.18 15.16
CA GLU A 223 0.88 6.81 13.75
C GLU A 223 -0.36 7.43 13.08
N ALA A 224 -1.54 7.25 13.68
CA ALA A 224 -2.80 7.78 13.16
C ALA A 224 -2.76 9.31 13.04
N THR A 225 -2.27 10.00 14.07
CA THR A 225 -2.11 11.46 14.05
C THR A 225 -1.12 11.91 12.99
N SER A 226 0.04 11.26 12.88
CA SER A 226 1.06 11.60 11.88
C SER A 226 0.53 11.44 10.46
N PHE A 227 -0.19 10.35 10.20
CA PHE A 227 -0.84 10.12 8.91
C PHE A 227 -1.91 11.16 8.60
N LEU A 228 -2.81 11.47 9.53
CA LEU A 228 -3.84 12.48 9.33
C LEU A 228 -3.23 13.86 9.04
N VAL A 229 -2.22 14.27 9.81
CA VAL A 229 -1.51 15.54 9.58
C VAL A 229 -0.86 15.58 8.20
N TYR A 230 -0.17 14.49 7.81
CA TYR A 230 0.46 14.40 6.50
C TYR A 230 -0.56 14.45 5.36
N ILE A 231 -1.66 13.70 5.45
CA ILE A 231 -2.72 13.64 4.44
C ILE A 231 -3.42 15.00 4.30
N ASN A 232 -3.68 15.69 5.40
CA ASN A 232 -4.30 17.02 5.39
C ASN A 232 -3.40 18.08 4.76
N ARG A 233 -2.07 17.91 4.83
CA ARG A 233 -1.08 18.79 4.18
C ARG A 233 -0.65 18.32 2.79
N LEU A 234 -1.22 17.22 2.30
CA LEU A 234 -0.82 16.60 1.05
C LEU A 234 -1.22 17.49 -0.13
N ASN A 235 -0.26 17.81 -1.00
CA ASN A 235 -0.57 18.52 -2.24
C ASN A 235 -1.20 17.56 -3.26
N TRP A 236 -2.53 17.58 -3.33
CA TRP A 236 -3.32 16.70 -4.19
C TRP A 236 -3.04 16.86 -5.68
N SER A 237 -2.64 18.06 -6.14
CA SER A 237 -2.33 18.28 -7.57
C SER A 237 -1.05 17.56 -7.97
N THR A 238 0.00 17.67 -7.15
CA THR A 238 1.27 16.95 -7.36
C THR A 238 1.07 15.44 -7.28
N VAL A 239 0.21 14.96 -6.38
CA VAL A 239 -0.08 13.53 -6.25
C VAL A 239 -0.85 13.00 -7.46
N ARG A 240 -1.82 13.77 -7.96
CA ARG A 240 -2.54 13.47 -9.21
C ARG A 240 -1.56 13.39 -10.38
N GLU A 241 -0.72 14.40 -10.56
CA GLU A 241 0.25 14.45 -11.66
C GLU A 241 1.17 13.22 -11.64
N LYS A 242 1.78 12.91 -10.49
CA LYS A 242 2.61 11.71 -10.32
C LYS A 242 1.84 10.41 -10.60
N ALA A 243 0.55 10.34 -10.23
CA ALA A 243 -0.28 9.18 -10.55
C ALA A 243 -0.56 9.06 -12.05
N GLN A 244 -0.83 10.17 -12.74
CA GLN A 244 -1.05 10.21 -14.19
C GLN A 244 0.21 9.87 -14.98
N VAL A 245 1.39 10.36 -14.57
CA VAL A 245 2.67 9.96 -15.17
C VAL A 245 2.89 8.45 -15.02
N ARG A 246 2.62 7.89 -13.83
CA ARG A 246 2.72 6.43 -13.58
C ARG A 246 1.69 5.61 -14.37
N ALA A 247 0.58 6.23 -14.77
CA ALA A 247 -0.41 5.62 -15.66
C ALA A 247 -0.04 5.74 -17.16
N GLY A 248 1.13 6.32 -17.49
CA GLY A 248 1.60 6.48 -18.85
C GLY A 248 1.10 7.73 -19.57
N LEU A 249 0.48 8.68 -18.87
CA LEU A 249 0.05 9.96 -19.45
C LEU A 249 1.26 10.91 -19.56
N LYS A 250 1.61 11.34 -20.78
CA LYS A 250 2.63 12.36 -21.04
C LYS A 250 1.98 13.74 -21.09
N PHE A 251 2.44 14.67 -20.24
CA PHE A 251 1.99 16.05 -20.27
C PHE A 251 2.76 16.81 -21.35
N VAL A 252 2.11 17.15 -22.47
CA VAL A 252 2.67 18.08 -23.46
C VAL A 252 2.47 19.49 -22.95
N LYS A 253 3.54 20.13 -22.48
CA LYS A 253 3.52 21.55 -22.14
C LYS A 253 3.49 22.35 -23.45
N LYS A 254 2.33 22.87 -23.87
CA LYS A 254 2.27 23.90 -24.91
C LYS A 254 2.94 25.17 -24.36
N GLU A 255 4.13 25.49 -24.83
CA GLU A 255 4.69 26.83 -24.66
C GLU A 255 3.80 27.81 -25.43
N HIS A 256 3.12 28.68 -24.70
CA HIS A 256 2.36 29.78 -25.28
C HIS A 256 3.35 30.90 -25.58
N ASN A 257 3.99 30.84 -26.75
CA ASN A 257 4.66 32.03 -27.30
C ASN A 257 3.59 32.93 -27.89
N THR A 258 3.13 33.86 -27.06
CA THR A 258 2.45 35.08 -27.50
C THR A 258 3.53 36.00 -28.08
N ASP A 259 3.58 36.17 -29.41
CA ASP A 259 3.79 37.49 -30.03
C ASP A 259 3.62 37.46 -31.57
N LEU A 260 2.73 38.38 -31.98
CA LEU A 260 2.45 39.04 -33.27
C LEU A 260 2.99 38.50 -34.63
N THR A 261 2.02 38.17 -35.49
CA THR A 261 1.81 38.60 -36.90
C THR A 261 2.98 39.05 -37.82
N LYS A 262 2.98 38.42 -39.02
CA LYS A 262 3.11 38.97 -40.41
C LYS A 262 4.41 38.75 -41.23
N THR A 263 4.20 38.08 -42.38
CA THR A 263 4.89 38.18 -43.71
C THR A 263 6.33 37.60 -43.76
N THR A 264 6.76 36.73 -44.68
CA THR A 264 6.82 36.84 -46.16
C THR A 264 7.43 35.55 -46.77
N ILE A 265 6.83 35.04 -47.85
CA ILE A 265 7.36 34.43 -49.10
C ILE A 265 8.75 33.73 -49.12
N ASN A 266 8.72 32.46 -49.55
CA ASN A 266 9.63 31.64 -50.39
C ASN A 266 11.17 31.64 -50.25
N GLN A 267 11.68 30.41 -50.51
CA GLN A 267 12.92 29.99 -51.17
C GLN A 267 14.14 29.54 -50.34
N GLU A 268 14.48 28.26 -50.61
CA GLU A 268 15.80 27.65 -50.86
C GLU A 268 16.76 27.27 -49.71
N GLU A 269 16.90 25.93 -49.61
CA GLU A 269 18.11 25.10 -49.56
C GLU A 269 18.99 24.92 -48.30
N LYS A 270 19.23 23.61 -48.06
CA LYS A 270 20.36 22.90 -47.40
C LYS A 270 20.39 22.78 -45.88
N GLY A 271 20.16 21.54 -45.43
CA GLY A 271 20.58 21.04 -44.11
C GLY A 271 19.94 19.69 -43.78
N ASP A 272 20.70 18.62 -43.97
CA ASP A 272 20.33 17.21 -43.74
C ASP A 272 19.98 16.95 -42.27
N VAL A 273 18.68 16.86 -41.94
CA VAL A 273 18.15 16.26 -40.71
C VAL A 273 17.08 15.27 -41.13
N LYS A 274 17.42 13.98 -41.10
CA LYS A 274 16.48 12.89 -41.39
C LYS A 274 15.46 12.77 -40.27
N THR A 275 14.31 13.42 -40.46
CA THR A 275 13.08 13.12 -39.73
C THR A 275 12.59 11.73 -40.16
N PHE A 276 12.71 10.74 -39.28
CA PHE A 276 12.13 9.42 -39.51
C PHE A 276 10.61 9.51 -39.29
N GLN A 277 9.88 9.69 -40.39
CA GLN A 277 8.42 9.68 -40.42
C GLN A 277 7.95 8.21 -40.50
N SER A 278 7.49 7.65 -39.39
CA SER A 278 6.88 6.31 -39.39
C SER A 278 5.41 6.41 -39.78
N ASN A 279 5.12 6.21 -41.07
CA ASN A 279 3.76 6.02 -41.57
C ASN A 279 3.28 4.61 -41.17
N TYR A 280 2.25 4.53 -40.33
CA TYR A 280 1.50 3.29 -40.13
C TYR A 280 0.33 3.24 -41.12
N TYR A 281 0.39 2.29 -42.06
CA TYR A 281 -0.78 1.85 -42.82
C TYR A 281 -1.62 0.94 -41.93
N GLY A 282 -2.79 1.41 -41.51
CA GLY A 282 -3.85 0.55 -40.98
C GLY A 282 -4.62 -0.04 -42.14
N THR A 283 -4.48 -1.35 -42.38
CA THR A 283 -5.46 -2.11 -43.14
C THR A 283 -6.74 -2.22 -42.30
N ASN A 284 -7.85 -1.88 -42.94
CA ASN A 284 -9.24 -1.90 -42.50
C ASN A 284 -9.68 -0.59 -41.83
N GLY A 285 -10.35 0.22 -42.64
CA GLY A 285 -10.91 1.50 -42.25
C GLY A 285 -12.02 1.33 -41.24
N GLU A 286 -11.75 1.76 -40.02
CA GLU A 286 -12.68 2.42 -39.13
C GLU A 286 -11.87 3.49 -38.39
N SER A 287 -12.33 4.73 -38.49
CA SER A 287 -11.70 5.93 -37.95
C SER A 287 -11.41 5.73 -36.46
N ALA A 288 -10.14 5.85 -36.06
CA ALA A 288 -9.78 5.94 -34.64
C ALA A 288 -10.29 7.29 -34.11
N GLU A 289 -11.52 7.28 -33.63
CA GLU A 289 -12.12 8.37 -32.87
C GLU A 289 -11.26 8.61 -31.62
N GLY A 290 -10.49 9.69 -31.63
CA GLY A 290 -9.85 10.19 -30.42
C GLY A 290 -10.94 10.44 -29.39
N THR A 291 -10.98 9.64 -28.32
CA THR A 291 -11.95 9.85 -27.24
C THR A 291 -11.57 11.12 -26.49
N ILE A 292 -12.22 12.23 -26.84
CA ILE A 292 -12.21 13.48 -26.08
C ILE A 292 -13.03 13.21 -24.82
N LEU A 293 -12.36 12.97 -23.68
CA LEU A 293 -13.01 13.08 -22.38
C LEU A 293 -13.22 14.58 -22.10
N GLN A 294 -14.43 15.04 -22.38
CA GLN A 294 -14.84 16.42 -22.12
C GLN A 294 -14.83 16.67 -20.60
N ASP A 295 -14.13 17.73 -20.21
CA ASP A 295 -14.06 18.25 -18.85
C ASP A 295 -15.44 18.30 -18.18
N ILE A 296 -15.60 17.64 -17.03
CA ILE A 296 -16.57 18.08 -16.02
C ILE A 296 -15.78 18.93 -15.01
N THR A 297 -15.41 20.13 -15.46
CA THR A 297 -14.86 21.18 -14.61
C THR A 297 -15.97 22.14 -14.22
N SER A 298 -16.35 22.15 -12.94
CA SER A 298 -16.81 23.39 -12.30
C SER A 298 -15.58 24.10 -11.74
N GLY A 299 -15.12 25.11 -12.48
CA GLY A 299 -14.30 26.21 -11.97
C GLY A 299 -12.82 25.92 -11.72
N ASP A 300 -12.01 25.78 -12.78
CA ASP A 300 -10.89 26.69 -13.07
C ASP A 300 -10.33 26.38 -14.48
N LYS A 301 -9.72 27.38 -15.12
CA LYS A 301 -9.33 27.52 -16.54
C LYS A 301 -8.94 26.24 -17.33
N PRO A 302 -9.29 26.13 -18.64
CA PRO A 302 -9.04 24.94 -19.45
C PRO A 302 -7.56 24.83 -19.82
N HIS A 303 -6.88 23.84 -19.25
CA HIS A 303 -5.63 23.34 -19.81
C HIS A 303 -5.97 22.30 -20.87
N GLU A 304 -5.74 22.63 -22.13
CA GLU A 304 -5.94 21.73 -23.27
C GLU A 304 -4.96 20.53 -23.17
N LEU A 305 -5.45 19.41 -22.63
CA LEU A 305 -4.70 18.17 -22.42
C LEU A 305 -4.82 17.27 -23.64
N THR A 306 -3.80 17.27 -24.49
CA THR A 306 -3.69 16.26 -25.56
C THR A 306 -3.14 14.97 -24.97
N ILE A 307 -3.99 13.94 -24.83
CA ILE A 307 -3.60 12.60 -24.36
C ILE A 307 -3.02 11.82 -25.54
N THR A 308 -1.71 11.63 -25.58
CA THR A 308 -1.08 10.66 -26.48
C THR A 308 -0.75 9.40 -25.69
N GLN A 309 -1.64 8.40 -25.70
CA GLN A 309 -1.32 7.05 -25.18
C GLN A 309 -0.21 6.45 -26.05
N THR A 310 1.04 6.52 -25.59
CA THR A 310 2.16 5.82 -26.24
C THR A 310 2.64 4.70 -25.33
N THR A 311 2.27 3.46 -25.68
CA THR A 311 2.83 2.17 -25.20
C THR A 311 2.83 1.89 -23.69
N ASN A 312 2.52 0.65 -23.31
CA ASN A 312 2.30 0.18 -21.93
C ASN A 312 3.54 0.18 -20.99
N ILE A 313 4.61 0.92 -21.31
CA ILE A 313 5.90 0.86 -20.64
C ILE A 313 6.39 2.30 -20.42
N VAL A 314 6.57 2.70 -19.16
CA VAL A 314 6.80 4.09 -18.72
C VAL A 314 8.30 4.45 -18.65
N GLY A 315 9.20 3.47 -18.77
CA GLY A 315 10.66 3.59 -18.59
C GLY A 315 11.50 3.03 -19.74
N GLU A 316 12.82 3.18 -19.63
CA GLU A 316 13.78 2.68 -20.63
C GLU A 316 13.75 1.15 -20.74
N LEU A 317 13.66 0.65 -21.98
CA LEU A 317 13.66 -0.77 -22.28
C LEU A 317 15.00 -1.41 -21.90
N LEU A 318 15.00 -2.38 -20.97
CA LEU A 318 16.18 -3.19 -20.71
C LEU A 318 16.38 -4.24 -21.81
N SER A 319 17.62 -4.41 -22.25
CA SER A 319 17.99 -5.49 -23.17
C SER A 319 17.80 -6.88 -22.53
N VAL A 320 17.42 -7.88 -23.33
CA VAL A 320 17.18 -9.27 -22.91
C VAL A 320 18.36 -9.85 -22.11
N LYS A 321 19.61 -9.50 -22.47
CA LYS A 321 20.81 -9.96 -21.74
C LYS A 321 20.88 -9.37 -20.33
N GLN A 322 20.61 -8.07 -20.19
CA GLN A 322 20.60 -7.40 -18.89
C GLN A 322 19.45 -7.90 -18.01
N LEU A 323 18.32 -8.21 -18.65
CA LEU A 323 17.15 -8.79 -18.02
C LEU A 323 17.48 -10.16 -17.40
N ILE A 324 18.04 -11.09 -18.18
CA ILE A 324 18.41 -12.42 -17.69
C ILE A 324 19.39 -12.32 -16.52
N ILE A 325 20.42 -11.47 -16.61
CA ILE A 325 21.43 -11.30 -15.56
C ILE A 325 20.81 -10.75 -14.27
N ARG A 326 20.04 -9.65 -14.35
CA ARG A 326 19.44 -9.05 -13.15
C ARG A 326 18.42 -9.97 -12.48
N ARG A 327 17.67 -10.76 -13.26
CA ARG A 327 16.62 -11.65 -12.73
C ARG A 327 17.20 -12.95 -12.18
N SER A 328 18.21 -13.52 -12.83
CA SER A 328 18.95 -14.68 -12.29
C SER A 328 19.65 -14.32 -10.98
N LEU A 329 20.28 -13.14 -10.88
CA LEU A 329 20.87 -12.65 -9.63
C LEU A 329 19.84 -12.53 -8.49
N ALA A 330 18.64 -12.00 -8.79
CA ALA A 330 17.57 -11.91 -7.81
C ALA A 330 17.14 -13.30 -7.29
N VAL A 331 16.97 -14.28 -8.18
CA VAL A 331 16.65 -15.67 -7.81
C VAL A 331 17.76 -16.28 -6.96
N VAL A 332 19.03 -16.11 -7.34
CA VAL A 332 20.17 -16.62 -6.58
C VAL A 332 20.20 -16.01 -5.17
N SER A 333 19.94 -14.71 -5.03
CA SER A 333 19.88 -14.06 -3.71
C SER A 333 18.79 -14.65 -2.82
N ALA A 334 17.58 -14.88 -3.36
CA ALA A 334 16.48 -15.49 -2.62
C ALA A 334 16.79 -16.93 -2.17
N VAL A 335 17.38 -17.74 -3.06
CA VAL A 335 17.81 -19.11 -2.74
C VAL A 335 18.90 -19.10 -1.67
N THR A 336 19.85 -18.16 -1.75
CA THR A 336 20.94 -18.04 -0.77
C THR A 336 20.41 -17.71 0.61
N VAL A 337 19.48 -16.76 0.73
CA VAL A 337 18.83 -16.42 2.01
C VAL A 337 18.10 -17.64 2.60
N LEU A 338 17.39 -18.40 1.77
CA LEU A 338 16.73 -19.64 2.19
C LEU A 338 17.75 -20.68 2.72
N VAL A 339 18.83 -20.91 1.98
CA VAL A 339 19.89 -21.87 2.36
C VAL A 339 20.55 -21.46 3.68
N ILE A 340 20.87 -20.18 3.87
CA ILE A 340 21.41 -19.65 5.13
C ILE A 340 20.44 -19.92 6.28
N GLY A 341 19.13 -19.66 6.09
CA GLY A 341 18.12 -19.94 7.10
C GLY A 341 18.04 -21.42 7.49
N ILE A 342 18.14 -22.32 6.51
CA ILE A 342 18.18 -23.77 6.74
C ILE A 342 19.45 -24.17 7.50
N LEU A 343 20.62 -23.63 7.13
CA LEU A 343 21.89 -23.91 7.79
C LEU A 343 21.90 -23.45 9.24
N ILE A 344 21.42 -22.24 9.53
CA ILE A 344 21.29 -21.73 10.91
C ILE A 344 20.39 -22.65 11.73
N LYS A 345 19.25 -23.08 11.17
CA LYS A 345 18.35 -24.02 11.84
C LYS A 345 19.05 -25.34 12.17
N PHE A 346 19.81 -25.90 11.23
CA PHE A 346 20.58 -27.14 11.45
C PHE A 346 21.66 -26.98 12.51
N LEU A 347 22.36 -25.84 12.53
CA LEU A 347 23.39 -25.54 13.53
C LEU A 347 22.81 -25.43 14.94
N ILE A 348 21.63 -24.80 15.09
CA ILE A 348 20.95 -24.65 16.39
C ILE A 348 20.37 -25.99 16.88
N LEU A 349 19.87 -26.85 15.99
CA LEU A 349 19.30 -28.15 16.36
C LEU A 349 20.34 -29.23 16.71
N ASN A 350 21.61 -29.03 16.33
CA ASN A 350 22.72 -29.93 16.60
C ASN A 350 23.60 -29.49 17.78
N GLN A 351 23.21 -28.42 18.50
CA GLN A 351 23.74 -28.05 19.82
C GLN A 351 22.75 -28.49 20.90
#